data_AF-A0A0M2PHZ9-F1
#
_entry.id   AF-A0A0M2PHZ9-F1
#
_cell.length_a   1.000
_cell.length_b   1.000
_cell.length_c   1.000
_cell.angle_alpha   90.00
_cell.angle_beta   90.00
_cell.angle_gamma   90.00
#
_symmetry.space_group_name_H-M   'P 1'
#
loop_
_entity.id
_entity.type
_entity.pdbx_description
1 polymer ?
#
loop_
_entity_poly.entity_id
_entity_poly.type
_entity_poly.pdbx_seq_one_letter_code
_entity_poly.pdbx_strand_id
1 'polypeptide(L)'
;LTYKYKFREIIEKELTKNKTIRTYFDEWGGRCYIFTDELGKHYMFKKNSKKTLKNLELNMDAFKELGGLYIFSAVPIENAKENHLLLERTFQSDLSVWKIYLYKVL
;
A
#
# COMPACT_ATOMS: atom_id res chain seq x y z
N LEU A 1 -15.69 11.72 7.67
CA LEU A 1 -14.25 11.56 8.01
C LEU A 1 -13.90 10.25 8.71
N THR A 2 -14.83 9.61 9.42
CA THR A 2 -14.57 8.41 10.25
C THR A 2 -13.81 7.30 9.52
N TYR A 3 -14.14 7.03 8.26
CA TYR A 3 -13.44 6.02 7.46
C TYR A 3 -11.95 6.32 7.28
N LYS A 4 -11.57 7.59 7.06
CA LYS A 4 -10.17 7.99 6.90
C LYS A 4 -9.35 7.69 8.15
N TYR A 5 -9.92 7.93 9.33
CA TYR A 5 -9.25 7.63 10.59
C TYR A 5 -9.07 6.13 10.80
N LYS A 6 -10.11 5.32 10.53
CA LYS A 6 -9.97 3.86 10.55
C LYS A 6 -8.94 3.37 9.53
N PHE A 7 -8.93 3.95 8.32
CA PHE A 7 -7.95 3.59 7.29
C PHE A 7 -6.53 3.96 7.72
N ARG A 8 -6.36 5.08 8.43
CA ARG A 8 -5.06 5.51 8.94
C ARG A 8 -4.39 4.44 9.80
N GLU A 9 -5.18 3.70 10.59
CA GLU A 9 -4.69 2.63 11.45
C GLU A 9 -3.97 1.54 10.64
N ILE A 10 -4.44 1.24 9.42
CA ILE A 10 -3.79 0.27 8.51
C ILE A 10 -2.31 0.65 8.24
N ILE A 11 -2.02 1.95 8.09
CA ILE A 11 -0.70 2.44 7.67
C ILE A 11 0.04 3.20 8.78
N GLU A 12 -0.41 3.09 10.03
CA GLU A 12 0.10 3.92 11.13
C GLU A 12 1.62 3.78 11.35
N LYS A 13 2.15 2.58 11.14
CA LYS A 13 3.59 2.29 11.24
C LYS A 13 4.37 2.98 10.13
N GLU A 14 3.86 2.97 8.90
CA GLU A 14 4.45 3.72 7.77
C GLU A 14 4.43 5.22 8.02
N LEU A 15 3.32 5.76 8.55
CA LEU A 15 3.23 7.18 8.92
C LEU A 15 4.19 7.54 10.07
N THR A 16 4.48 6.61 10.96
CA THR A 16 5.44 6.82 12.05
C THR A 16 6.88 6.90 11.55
N LYS A 17 7.23 6.05 10.56
CA LYS A 17 8.55 6.08 9.89
C LYS A 17 8.79 7.39 9.15
N ASN A 18 7.74 8.01 8.59
CA ASN A 18 7.89 9.11 7.65
C ASN A 18 6.97 10.31 7.94
N LYS A 19 7.56 11.37 8.51
CA LYS A 19 6.84 12.61 8.86
C LYS A 19 6.14 13.26 7.65
N THR A 20 6.74 13.18 6.46
CA THR A 20 6.20 13.84 5.25
C THR A 20 4.88 13.22 4.82
N ILE A 21 4.79 11.88 4.76
CA ILE A 21 3.53 11.21 4.40
C ILE A 21 2.51 11.29 5.52
N ARG A 22 2.95 11.32 6.79
CA ARG A 22 2.06 11.54 7.94
C ARG A 22 1.36 12.88 7.86
N THR A 23 2.12 13.97 7.74
CA THR A 23 1.55 15.32 7.59
C THR A 23 0.65 15.38 6.35
N TYR A 24 1.07 14.79 5.23
CA TYR A 24 0.24 14.77 4.03
C TYR A 24 -1.09 14.03 4.22
N PHE A 25 -1.05 12.83 4.81
CA PHE A 25 -2.24 12.03 5.04
C PHE A 25 -3.17 12.71 6.04
N ASP A 26 -2.64 13.17 7.17
CA ASP A 26 -3.42 13.73 8.27
C ASP A 26 -4.09 15.06 7.87
N GLU A 27 -3.35 15.96 7.22
CA GLU A 27 -3.81 17.33 6.96
C GLU A 27 -4.37 17.57 5.54
N TRP A 28 -3.87 16.87 4.51
CA TRP A 28 -4.12 17.23 3.10
C TRP A 28 -4.70 16.09 2.24
N GLY A 29 -4.97 14.93 2.84
CA GLY A 29 -5.40 13.72 2.14
C GLY A 29 -6.91 13.45 2.21
N GLY A 30 -7.58 13.40 1.06
CA GLY A 30 -8.89 12.73 0.89
C GLY A 30 -8.79 11.32 0.29
N ARG A 31 -7.59 10.91 -0.11
CA ARG A 31 -7.31 9.61 -0.73
C ARG A 31 -6.82 8.62 0.32
N CYS A 32 -7.51 7.49 0.43
CA CYS A 32 -7.11 6.36 1.27
C CYS A 32 -6.22 5.40 0.48
N TYR A 33 -5.01 5.85 0.13
CA TYR A 33 -3.98 5.00 -0.45
C TYR A 33 -3.06 4.50 0.65
N ILE A 34 -2.47 3.33 0.43
CA ILE A 34 -1.38 2.84 1.28
C ILE A 34 -0.13 3.65 0.93
N PHE A 35 0.11 4.73 1.67
CA PHE A 35 1.37 5.45 1.61
C PHE A 35 2.42 4.71 2.43
N THR A 36 3.60 4.52 1.84
CA THR A 36 4.70 3.80 2.48
C THR A 36 5.86 4.74 2.70
N ASP A 37 6.70 4.45 3.70
CA ASP A 37 7.92 5.21 3.93
C ASP A 37 8.84 5.20 2.70
N GLU A 38 9.06 4.01 2.12
CA GLU A 38 9.98 3.80 1.00
C GLU A 38 9.59 4.52 -0.30
N LEU A 39 8.29 4.75 -0.53
CA LEU A 39 7.78 5.39 -1.74
C LEU A 39 7.34 6.85 -1.50
N GLY A 40 7.15 7.24 -0.24
CA GLY A 40 6.71 8.56 0.14
C GLY A 40 5.38 8.93 -0.54
N LYS A 41 5.31 10.15 -1.09
CA LYS A 41 4.14 10.63 -1.84
C LYS A 41 4.12 10.18 -3.31
N HIS A 42 5.09 9.38 -3.75
CA HIS A 42 5.17 8.95 -5.14
C HIS A 42 4.39 7.65 -5.33
N TYR A 43 3.27 7.72 -6.05
CA TYR A 43 2.35 6.59 -6.25
C TYR A 43 2.23 6.13 -7.72
N MET A 44 2.96 6.76 -8.65
CA MET A 44 2.88 6.43 -10.08
C MET A 44 4.07 5.61 -10.55
N PHE A 45 3.98 4.28 -10.48
CA PHE A 45 5.02 3.37 -10.98
C PHE A 45 4.59 2.67 -12.26
N LYS A 46 5.29 2.95 -13.36
CA LYS A 46 5.05 2.30 -14.67
C LYS A 46 5.58 0.87 -14.68
N LYS A 47 5.13 0.06 -15.64
CA LYS A 47 5.48 -1.38 -15.79
C LYS A 47 6.98 -1.70 -15.87
N ASN A 48 7.82 -0.72 -16.21
CA ASN A 48 9.27 -0.85 -16.29
C ASN A 48 10.01 -0.40 -15.01
N SER A 49 9.28 0.02 -13.98
CA SER A 49 9.86 0.37 -12.68
C SER A 49 10.55 -0.84 -12.07
N LYS A 50 11.76 -0.62 -11.53
CA LYS A 50 12.50 -1.60 -10.73
C LYS A 50 12.29 -1.41 -9.22
N LYS A 51 11.41 -0.49 -8.83
CA LYS A 51 11.10 -0.24 -7.42
C LYS A 51 10.35 -1.43 -6.83
N THR A 52 10.66 -1.72 -5.58
CA THR A 52 10.05 -2.74 -4.73
C THR A 52 9.89 -2.16 -3.33
N LEU A 53 9.01 -2.76 -2.53
CA LEU A 53 8.84 -2.46 -1.11
C LEU A 53 9.52 -3.55 -0.29
N LYS A 54 10.44 -3.18 0.60
CA LYS A 54 11.26 -4.14 1.36
C LYS A 54 10.81 -4.32 2.80
N ASN A 55 10.37 -3.25 3.43
CA ASN A 55 10.02 -3.17 4.84
C ASN A 55 8.66 -2.49 5.02
N LEU A 56 7.66 -3.01 4.31
CA LEU A 56 6.28 -2.59 4.48
C LEU A 56 5.76 -3.13 5.83
N GLU A 57 5.12 -2.29 6.63
CA GLU A 57 4.45 -2.73 7.86
C GLU A 57 3.02 -2.21 7.91
N LEU A 58 2.06 -3.11 7.67
CA LEU A 58 0.64 -2.84 7.73
C LEU A 58 0.01 -3.40 9.00
N ASN A 59 -0.96 -2.67 9.56
CA ASN A 59 -1.90 -3.22 10.53
C ASN A 59 -3.00 -3.99 9.78
N MET A 60 -2.81 -5.30 9.68
CA MET A 60 -3.73 -6.18 8.95
C MET A 60 -5.03 -6.46 9.69
N ASP A 61 -5.06 -6.29 11.01
CA ASP A 61 -6.29 -6.41 11.80
C ASP A 61 -7.24 -5.26 11.44
N ALA A 62 -6.75 -4.02 11.46
CA ALA A 62 -7.49 -2.85 10.99
C ALA A 62 -7.94 -2.98 9.51
N PHE A 63 -7.10 -3.58 8.66
CA PHE A 63 -7.45 -3.84 7.26
C PHE A 63 -8.62 -4.81 7.13
N LYS A 64 -8.59 -5.93 7.88
CA LYS A 64 -9.65 -6.94 7.90
C LYS A 64 -10.95 -6.39 8.51
N GLU A 65 -10.87 -5.59 9.57
CA GLU A 65 -12.04 -4.94 10.19
C GLU A 65 -12.76 -3.98 9.23
N LEU A 66 -12.04 -3.38 8.30
CA LEU A 66 -12.62 -2.58 7.22
C LEU A 66 -13.14 -3.41 6.03
N GLY A 67 -13.12 -4.74 6.13
CA GLY A 67 -13.57 -5.67 5.08
C GLY A 67 -12.57 -5.87 3.95
N GLY A 68 -11.29 -5.52 4.17
CA GLY A 68 -10.24 -5.67 3.19
C GLY A 68 -9.88 -7.14 2.93
N LEU A 69 -9.92 -7.56 1.68
CA LEU A 69 -9.55 -8.91 1.24
C LEU A 69 -8.33 -8.93 0.31
N TYR A 70 -8.11 -7.82 -0.40
CA TYR A 70 -7.13 -7.72 -1.46
C TYR A 70 -6.46 -6.36 -1.50
N ILE A 71 -5.17 -6.34 -1.86
CA ILE A 71 -4.38 -5.13 -2.06
C ILE A 71 -3.86 -5.11 -3.50
N PHE A 72 -4.12 -4.00 -4.19
CA PHE A 72 -3.43 -3.68 -5.44
C PHE A 72 -2.15 -2.91 -5.14
N SER A 73 -1.03 -3.38 -5.70
CA SER A 73 0.25 -2.69 -5.65
C SER A 73 0.80 -2.45 -7.05
N ALA A 74 1.40 -1.27 -7.25
CA ALA A 74 2.11 -0.94 -8.48
C ALA A 74 3.57 -1.48 -8.50
N VAL A 75 4.07 -1.91 -7.33
CA VAL A 75 5.41 -2.48 -7.15
C VAL A 75 5.34 -3.79 -6.35
N PRO A 76 6.28 -4.73 -6.55
CA PRO A 76 6.36 -5.91 -5.69
C PRO A 76 6.60 -5.53 -4.22
N ILE A 77 5.97 -6.27 -3.31
CA ILE A 77 6.23 -6.26 -1.87
C ILE A 77 7.08 -7.49 -1.55
N GLU A 78 8.34 -7.27 -1.18
CA GLU A 78 9.32 -8.33 -0.89
C GLU A 78 8.98 -9.02 0.44
N ASN A 79 8.59 -8.25 1.46
CA ASN A 79 8.20 -8.77 2.77
C ASN A 79 6.68 -9.02 2.92
N ALA A 80 6.02 -9.42 1.83
CA ALA A 80 4.57 -9.65 1.82
C ALA A 80 4.11 -10.66 2.89
N LYS A 81 4.91 -11.72 3.11
CA LYS A 81 4.60 -12.75 4.11
C LYS A 81 4.54 -12.21 5.54
N GLU A 82 5.41 -11.26 5.89
CA GLU A 82 5.41 -10.61 7.21
C GLU A 82 4.14 -9.79 7.44
N ASN A 83 3.50 -9.34 6.35
CA ASN A 83 2.23 -8.64 6.35
C ASN A 83 1.03 -9.58 6.14
N HIS A 84 1.19 -10.90 6.28
CA HIS A 84 0.12 -11.89 6.02
C HIS A 84 -0.50 -11.74 4.62
N LEU A 85 0.32 -11.39 3.63
CA LEU A 85 -0.09 -11.23 2.23
C LEU A 85 0.48 -12.34 1.37
N LEU A 86 -0.35 -12.85 0.46
CA LEU A 86 0.02 -13.78 -0.59
C LEU A 86 -0.12 -13.10 -1.95
N LEU A 87 0.94 -13.09 -2.77
CA LEU A 87 0.83 -12.66 -4.15
C LEU A 87 -0.05 -13.66 -4.92
N GLU A 88 -1.28 -13.26 -5.23
CA GLU A 88 -2.25 -14.12 -5.90
C GLU A 88 -2.13 -14.03 -7.42
N ARG A 89 -1.96 -12.81 -7.96
CA ARG A 89 -1.88 -12.60 -9.41
C ARG A 89 -1.08 -11.37 -9.76
N THR A 90 -0.45 -11.39 -10.94
CA THR A 90 0.14 -10.21 -11.57
C THR A 90 -0.56 -9.95 -12.90
N PHE A 91 -0.97 -8.70 -13.13
CA PHE A 91 -1.59 -8.24 -14.36
C PHE A 91 -0.61 -7.37 -15.14
N GLN A 92 -0.42 -7.70 -16.40
CA GLN A 92 0.42 -6.94 -17.33
C GLN A 92 -0.21 -7.02 -18.73
N SER A 93 -0.12 -5.94 -19.49
CA SER A 93 -0.57 -5.86 -20.88
C SER A 93 0.37 -4.98 -21.68
N ASP A 94 0.56 -5.31 -22.96
CA ASP A 94 1.35 -4.48 -23.87
C ASP A 94 0.69 -3.13 -24.14
N LEU A 95 -0.64 -3.08 -24.11
CA LEU A 95 -1.46 -1.88 -24.28
C LEU A 95 -1.53 -0.99 -23.02
N SER A 96 -1.06 -1.48 -21.88
CA SER A 96 -1.06 -0.73 -20.62
C SER A 96 0.35 -0.28 -20.24
N VAL A 97 0.46 0.92 -19.67
CA VAL A 97 1.71 1.40 -19.04
C VAL A 97 1.89 0.87 -17.62
N TRP A 98 0.91 0.15 -17.08
CA TRP A 98 0.87 -0.34 -15.71
C TRP A 98 1.12 -1.84 -15.63
N LYS A 99 1.78 -2.24 -14.54
CA LYS A 99 1.85 -3.62 -14.06
C LYS A 99 1.27 -3.63 -12.65
N ILE A 100 0.31 -4.52 -12.40
CA ILE A 100 -0.44 -4.56 -11.14
C ILE A 100 -0.15 -5.88 -10.45
N TYR A 101 0.23 -5.82 -9.18
CA TYR A 101 0.40 -6.97 -8.31
C TYR A 101 -0.81 -7.03 -7.38
N LEU A 102 -1.53 -8.14 -7.39
CA LEU A 102 -2.67 -8.41 -6.53
C LEU A 102 -2.24 -9.31 -5.39
N TYR A 103 -2.34 -8.79 -4.17
CA TYR A 103 -2.07 -9.52 -2.95
C TYR A 103 -3.37 -9.87 -2.25
N LYS A 104 -3.54 -11.13 -1.87
CA LYS A 104 -4.63 -11.62 -1.04
C LYS A 104 -4.19 -11.61 0.43
N VAL A 105 -5.11 -11.25 1.31
CA VAL A 105 -4.91 -11.37 2.76
C VAL A 105 -5.14 -12.81 3.21
N LEU A 106 -4.23 -13.31 4.03
CA LEU A 106 -4.30 -14.63 4.68
C LEU A 106 -5.09 -14.59 5.99
#